data_AF-A0A7V0KJD3-F1
#
_entry.id   AF-A0A7V0KJD3-F1
#
_cell.length_a   1.000
_cell.length_b   1.000
_cell.length_c   1.000
_cell.angle_alpha   90.00
_cell.angle_beta   90.00
_cell.angle_gamma   90.00
#
_symmetry.space_group_name_H-M   'P 1'
#
loop_
_entity.id
_entity.type
_entity.pdbx_description
1 polymer ?
#
loop_
_entity_poly.entity_id
_entity_poly.type
_entity_poly.pdbx_seq_one_letter_code
_entity_poly.pdbx_strand_id
1 'polypeptide(L)'
;PYDDEGTPRAKTYLIKNGILAGLLHSRETAARMGAKPTGNARAVSYEYEPIVRMTNTYIEPGPHSFEELISGIDHGVYAVRAFGGQTVFEQFTFSAAYAYEIEHGEIGEMLKDVVLTGNVFETLRSIEMIGNDLKMFGGAGGCGKEGQFPLPVTDGAPHIRIANVTIGGK
;
A
#
# COMPACT_ATOMS: atom_id res chain seq x y z
N PRO A 1 -17.61 -10.68 -7.29
CA PRO A 1 -17.22 -10.96 -8.70
C PRO A 1 -17.28 -9.70 -9.56
N TYR A 2 -18.25 -8.83 -9.29
CA TYR A 2 -18.44 -7.52 -9.91
C TYR A 2 -18.25 -6.41 -8.88
N ASP A 3 -18.11 -5.17 -9.35
CA ASP A 3 -18.28 -3.94 -8.56
C ASP A 3 -19.75 -3.50 -8.53
N ASP A 4 -20.05 -2.34 -7.94
CA ASP A 4 -21.42 -1.87 -7.71
C ASP A 4 -22.08 -1.28 -8.98
N GLU A 5 -21.34 -1.17 -10.09
CA GLU A 5 -21.86 -0.85 -11.42
C GLU A 5 -22.06 -2.11 -12.30
N GLY A 6 -21.85 -3.30 -11.72
CA GLY A 6 -21.92 -4.56 -12.45
C GLY A 6 -20.73 -4.82 -13.38
N THR A 7 -19.59 -4.16 -13.16
CA THR A 7 -18.36 -4.39 -13.93
C THR A 7 -17.55 -5.54 -13.33
N PRO A 8 -17.14 -6.56 -14.12
CA PRO A 8 -16.28 -7.63 -13.60
C PRO A 8 -14.99 -7.07 -13.01
N ARG A 9 -14.60 -7.56 -11.83
CA ARG A 9 -13.33 -7.17 -11.21
C ARG A 9 -12.16 -7.74 -12.01
N ALA A 10 -11.15 -6.91 -12.26
CA ALA A 10 -9.95 -7.31 -12.99
C ALA A 10 -8.68 -7.06 -12.16
N LYS A 11 -7.63 -7.85 -12.43
CA LYS A 11 -6.28 -7.50 -11.99
C LYS A 11 -5.80 -6.31 -12.82
N THR A 12 -5.57 -5.18 -12.15
CA THR A 12 -5.15 -3.93 -12.79
C THR A 12 -3.77 -3.56 -12.27
N TYR A 13 -2.78 -3.54 -13.16
CA TYR A 13 -1.46 -3.01 -12.82
C TYR A 13 -1.54 -1.48 -12.76
N LEU A 14 -1.35 -0.93 -11.57
CA LEU A 14 -1.22 0.53 -11.38
C LEU A 14 0.20 0.98 -11.67
N ILE A 15 1.18 0.23 -11.16
CA ILE A 15 2.60 0.39 -11.44
C ILE A 15 3.13 -0.97 -11.88
N LYS A 16 3.92 -0.98 -12.96
CA LYS A 16 4.59 -2.18 -13.46
C LYS A 16 6.05 -1.84 -13.75
N ASN A 17 6.98 -2.53 -13.10
CA ASN A 17 8.42 -2.31 -13.23
C ASN A 17 8.81 -0.82 -13.05
N GLY A 18 8.24 -0.17 -12.02
CA GLY A 18 8.48 1.24 -11.71
C GLY A 18 7.78 2.26 -12.62
N ILE A 19 7.02 1.81 -13.63
CA ILE A 19 6.31 2.69 -14.57
C ILE A 19 4.81 2.68 -14.28
N LEU A 20 4.18 3.86 -14.32
CA LEU A 20 2.72 3.99 -14.25
C LEU A 20 2.09 3.20 -15.41
N ALA A 21 1.32 2.18 -15.08
CA ALA A 21 0.76 1.23 -16.04
C ALA A 21 -0.76 1.39 -16.22
N GLY A 22 -1.45 2.00 -15.25
CA GLY A 22 -2.90 2.16 -15.31
C GLY A 22 -3.47 2.88 -14.10
N LEU A 23 -4.78 3.11 -14.17
CA LEU A 23 -5.59 3.72 -13.13
C LEU A 23 -6.78 2.80 -12.83
N LEU A 24 -7.38 2.98 -11.66
CA LEU A 24 -8.66 2.37 -11.35
C LEU A 24 -9.79 3.24 -11.92
N HIS A 25 -10.82 2.59 -12.45
CA HIS A 25 -11.93 3.27 -13.12
C HIS A 25 -13.30 2.71 -12.75
N SER A 26 -14.25 3.63 -12.63
CA SER A 26 -15.67 3.41 -12.86
C SER A 26 -15.98 3.42 -14.35
N ARG A 27 -17.21 3.08 -14.74
CA ARG A 27 -17.68 3.19 -16.13
C ARG A 27 -17.60 4.63 -16.64
N GLU A 28 -17.98 5.59 -15.81
CA GLU A 28 -17.95 7.00 -16.15
C GLU A 28 -16.51 7.51 -16.39
N THR A 29 -15.61 7.29 -15.42
CA THR A 29 -14.23 7.76 -15.52
C THR A 29 -13.49 7.07 -16.67
N ALA A 30 -13.76 5.78 -16.90
CA ALA A 30 -13.26 5.06 -18.07
C ALA A 30 -13.70 5.73 -19.38
N ALA A 31 -14.99 6.04 -19.53
CA ALA A 31 -15.51 6.69 -20.72
C ALA A 31 -14.89 8.08 -20.96
N ARG A 32 -14.76 8.89 -19.91
CA ARG A 32 -14.15 10.24 -20.01
C ARG A 32 -12.68 10.20 -20.40
N MET A 33 -11.95 9.16 -20.02
CA MET A 33 -10.50 9.03 -20.27
C MET A 33 -10.16 8.12 -21.46
N GLY A 34 -11.16 7.62 -22.19
CA GLY A 34 -10.93 6.66 -23.28
C GLY A 34 -10.33 5.33 -22.80
N ALA A 35 -10.54 4.98 -21.53
CA ALA A 35 -10.04 3.77 -20.90
C ALA A 35 -11.12 2.70 -20.79
N LYS A 36 -10.75 1.52 -20.28
CA LYS A 36 -11.71 0.44 -19.96
C LYS A 36 -12.08 0.49 -18.48
N PRO A 37 -13.35 0.20 -18.11
CA PRO A 37 -13.74 0.01 -16.71
C PRO A 37 -12.91 -1.11 -16.06
N THR A 38 -12.54 -0.96 -14.78
CA THR A 38 -11.64 -1.91 -14.10
C THR A 38 -12.30 -2.72 -12.99
N GLY A 39 -13.60 -2.48 -12.74
CA GLY A 39 -14.33 -3.13 -11.65
C GLY A 39 -14.01 -2.50 -10.29
N ASN A 40 -13.97 -1.17 -10.25
CA ASN A 40 -13.56 -0.39 -9.08
C ASN A 40 -14.56 0.71 -8.69
N ALA A 41 -15.76 0.76 -9.27
CA ALA A 41 -16.83 1.62 -8.77
C ALA A 41 -17.50 0.95 -7.57
N ARG A 42 -17.24 1.46 -6.36
CA ARG A 42 -17.72 0.84 -5.12
C ARG A 42 -18.35 1.86 -4.17
N ALA A 43 -19.42 1.45 -3.50
CA ALA A 43 -20.09 2.15 -2.42
C ALA A 43 -20.09 1.33 -1.13
N VAL A 44 -20.24 1.99 0.02
CA VAL A 44 -20.39 1.29 1.32
C VAL A 44 -21.81 0.75 1.55
N SER A 45 -22.82 1.37 0.95
CA SER A 45 -24.22 0.95 0.98
C SER A 45 -24.98 1.54 -0.20
N TYR A 46 -26.25 1.16 -0.37
CA TYR A 46 -27.15 1.68 -1.41
C TYR A 46 -27.47 3.18 -1.27
N GLU A 47 -27.17 3.78 -0.12
CA GLU A 47 -27.42 5.20 0.17
C GLU A 47 -26.33 6.12 -0.44
N TYR A 48 -25.25 5.54 -0.95
CA TYR A 48 -24.12 6.26 -1.50
C TYR A 48 -23.94 5.96 -2.99
N GLU A 49 -23.51 6.98 -3.72
CA GLU A 49 -23.06 6.80 -5.10
C GLU A 49 -21.74 5.98 -5.14
N PRO A 50 -21.62 4.97 -6.02
CA PRO A 50 -20.36 4.29 -6.24
C PRO A 50 -19.29 5.25 -6.77
N ILE A 51 -18.15 5.28 -6.11
CA ILE A 51 -16.99 6.07 -6.54
C ILE A 51 -15.82 5.13 -6.86
N VAL A 52 -14.75 5.64 -7.49
CA VAL A 52 -13.55 4.82 -7.77
C VAL A 52 -12.83 4.48 -6.45
N ARG A 53 -12.70 3.18 -6.17
CA ARG A 53 -12.16 2.62 -4.92
C ARG A 53 -11.25 1.41 -5.16
N MET A 54 -10.32 1.22 -4.22
CA MET A 54 -9.46 0.03 -4.15
C MET A 54 -10.26 -1.24 -3.80
N THR A 55 -9.63 -2.39 -4.02
CA THR A 55 -10.12 -3.71 -3.61
C THR A 55 -9.06 -4.42 -2.77
N ASN A 56 -8.16 -5.16 -3.42
CA ASN A 56 -6.99 -5.77 -2.82
C ASN A 56 -5.75 -5.15 -3.50
N THR A 57 -5.06 -4.25 -2.82
CA THR A 57 -3.92 -3.52 -3.38
C THR A 57 -2.64 -4.12 -2.82
N TYR A 58 -1.75 -4.64 -3.68
CA TYR A 58 -0.53 -5.27 -3.19
C TYR A 58 0.66 -5.08 -4.13
N ILE A 59 1.86 -5.28 -3.57
CA ILE A 59 3.12 -5.38 -4.31
C ILE A 59 3.43 -6.85 -4.58
N GLU A 60 3.74 -7.20 -5.83
CA GLU A 60 4.08 -8.57 -6.21
C GLU A 60 5.42 -9.01 -5.59
N PRO A 61 5.60 -10.30 -5.28
CA PRO A 61 6.85 -10.82 -4.72
C PRO A 61 8.02 -10.63 -5.68
N GLY A 62 9.15 -10.20 -5.14
CA GLY A 62 10.44 -10.17 -5.82
C GLY A 62 11.24 -11.45 -5.57
N PRO A 63 12.54 -11.46 -5.92
CA PRO A 63 13.37 -12.65 -5.82
C PRO A 63 14.04 -12.84 -4.45
N HIS A 64 14.07 -11.80 -3.61
CA HIS A 64 14.97 -11.76 -2.45
C HIS A 64 14.41 -12.44 -1.20
N SER A 65 15.26 -13.02 -0.37
CA SER A 65 14.88 -13.51 0.97
C SER A 65 14.87 -12.37 2.00
N PHE A 66 14.19 -12.57 3.13
CA PHE A 66 14.17 -11.58 4.21
C PHE A 66 15.58 -11.26 4.74
N GLU A 67 16.43 -12.28 4.84
CA GLU A 67 17.83 -12.16 5.26
C GLU A 67 18.65 -11.29 4.30
N GLU A 68 18.41 -11.42 2.99
CA GLU A 68 19.04 -10.57 1.98
C GLU A 68 18.60 -9.11 2.10
N LEU A 69 17.33 -8.86 2.43
CA LEU A 69 16.80 -7.50 2.61
C LEU A 69 17.48 -6.77 3.77
N ILE A 70 17.64 -7.44 4.91
CA ILE A 70 18.25 -6.82 6.10
C ILE A 70 19.78 -6.76 6.02
N SER A 71 20.40 -7.63 5.24
CA SER A 71 21.86 -7.67 5.08
C SER A 71 22.41 -6.33 4.56
N GLY A 72 23.50 -5.86 5.16
CA GLY A 72 24.15 -4.59 4.77
C GLY A 72 23.34 -3.35 5.14
N ILE A 73 22.38 -3.44 6.06
CA ILE A 73 21.81 -2.27 6.75
C ILE A 73 22.64 -2.04 8.01
N ASP A 74 23.47 -0.99 8.00
CA ASP A 74 24.28 -0.63 9.17
C ASP A 74 23.40 -0.15 10.33
N HIS A 75 22.42 0.71 10.03
CA HIS A 75 21.42 1.20 10.96
C HIS A 75 20.09 1.43 10.25
N GLY A 76 18.98 0.97 10.81
CA GLY A 76 17.66 1.07 10.19
C GLY A 76 16.51 0.74 11.12
N VAL A 77 15.30 0.73 10.56
CA VAL A 77 14.07 0.40 11.29
C VAL A 77 13.34 -0.70 10.54
N TYR A 78 13.07 -1.80 11.24
CA TYR A 78 12.17 -2.83 10.77
C TYR A 78 10.74 -2.53 11.26
N ALA A 79 9.96 -1.85 10.41
CA ALA A 79 8.56 -1.53 10.69
C ALA A 79 7.64 -2.70 10.29
N VAL A 80 6.82 -3.17 11.23
CA VAL A 80 5.98 -4.36 11.02
C VAL A 80 4.50 -4.01 11.17
N ARG A 81 3.74 -4.29 10.11
CA ARG A 81 2.31 -3.96 9.94
C ARG A 81 2.01 -2.46 10.04
N ALA A 82 0.87 -2.05 9.52
CA ALA A 82 0.34 -0.71 9.71
C ALA A 82 -0.82 -0.75 10.72
N PHE A 83 -0.81 0.18 11.68
CA PHE A 83 -1.99 0.45 12.52
C PHE A 83 -3.02 1.30 11.76
N GLY A 84 -2.53 2.17 10.88
CA GLY A 84 -3.33 3.04 10.03
C GLY A 84 -2.46 4.09 9.36
N GLY A 85 -3.08 4.92 8.54
CA GLY A 85 -2.42 6.05 7.92
C GLY A 85 -3.35 6.94 7.15
N GLN A 86 -2.82 8.05 6.68
CA GLN A 86 -3.53 9.05 5.89
C GLN A 86 -2.66 9.49 4.73
N THR A 87 -3.32 9.96 3.68
CA THR A 87 -2.66 10.56 2.53
C THR A 87 -3.33 11.89 2.20
N VAL A 88 -2.51 12.86 1.83
CA VAL A 88 -2.93 14.16 1.33
C VAL A 88 -2.08 14.46 0.10
N PHE A 89 -2.70 14.37 -1.08
CA PHE A 89 -2.00 14.44 -2.36
C PHE A 89 -0.86 13.41 -2.47
N GLU A 90 0.38 13.88 -2.62
CA GLU A 90 1.57 13.04 -2.67
C GLU A 90 2.16 12.69 -1.30
N GLN A 91 1.69 13.32 -0.23
CA GLN A 91 2.17 13.05 1.12
C GLN A 91 1.42 11.88 1.74
N PHE A 92 2.14 11.07 2.51
CA PHE A 92 1.54 10.03 3.33
C PHE A 92 2.14 10.02 4.73
N THR A 93 1.37 9.46 5.66
CA THR A 93 1.83 9.10 6.99
C THR A 93 1.25 7.74 7.37
N PHE A 94 2.11 6.82 7.83
CA PHE A 94 1.70 5.50 8.34
C PHE A 94 2.35 5.24 9.70
N SER A 95 1.58 4.73 10.65
CA SER A 95 2.09 4.28 11.94
C SER A 95 2.33 2.77 11.91
N ALA A 96 3.55 2.35 12.25
CA ALA A 96 3.86 0.93 12.41
C ALA A 96 3.05 0.35 13.59
N ALA A 97 2.59 -0.89 13.48
CA ALA A 97 1.93 -1.53 14.63
C ALA A 97 2.95 -1.88 15.72
N TYR A 98 4.16 -2.27 15.31
CA TYR A 98 5.34 -2.42 16.14
C TYR A 98 6.57 -2.32 15.23
N ALA A 99 7.71 -2.00 15.80
CA ALA A 99 8.94 -1.84 15.06
C ALA A 99 10.14 -2.27 15.89
N TYR A 100 11.23 -2.60 15.20
CA TYR A 100 12.51 -2.93 15.79
C TYR A 100 13.60 -2.11 15.14
N GLU A 101 14.68 -1.89 15.87
CA GLU A 101 15.91 -1.39 15.29
C GLU A 101 16.57 -2.48 14.43
N ILE A 102 17.28 -2.06 13.40
CA ILE A 102 18.22 -2.92 12.66
C ILE A 102 19.61 -2.34 12.89
N GLU A 103 20.52 -3.13 13.44
CA GLU A 103 21.93 -2.78 13.56
C GLU A 103 22.79 -3.85 12.89
N HIS A 104 23.69 -3.45 11.98
CA HIS A 104 24.61 -4.33 11.27
C HIS A 104 23.94 -5.56 10.61
N GLY A 105 22.71 -5.38 10.11
CA GLY A 105 21.90 -6.41 9.47
C GLY A 105 21.22 -7.38 10.43
N GLU A 106 21.19 -7.10 11.73
CA GLU A 106 20.48 -7.90 12.74
C GLU A 106 19.31 -7.12 13.34
N ILE A 107 18.23 -7.82 13.68
CA ILE A 107 17.07 -7.24 14.37
C ILE A 107 17.42 -7.06 15.85
N GLY A 108 17.40 -5.81 16.31
CA GLY A 108 17.68 -5.44 17.68
C GLY A 108 16.44 -5.20 18.52
N GLU A 109 16.53 -4.17 19.37
CA GLU A 109 15.51 -3.82 20.36
C GLU A 109 14.23 -3.28 19.72
N MET A 110 13.13 -3.39 20.47
CA MET A 110 11.83 -2.86 20.05
C MET A 110 11.79 -1.33 20.17
N LEU A 111 11.32 -0.67 19.12
CA LEU A 111 11.13 0.77 19.06
C LEU A 111 9.68 1.14 19.38
N LYS A 112 9.50 2.34 19.97
CA LYS A 112 8.18 2.90 20.26
C LYS A 112 7.80 3.95 19.22
N ASP A 113 6.49 4.06 18.98
CA ASP A 113 5.88 5.16 18.23
C ASP A 113 6.53 5.47 16.87
N VAL A 114 6.87 4.43 16.11
CA VAL A 114 7.47 4.56 14.77
C VAL A 114 6.41 4.97 13.75
N VAL A 115 6.62 6.14 13.16
CA VAL A 115 5.77 6.74 12.13
C VAL A 115 6.60 6.99 10.88
N LEU A 116 6.17 6.44 9.75
CA LEU A 116 6.77 6.68 8.45
C LEU A 116 6.01 7.81 7.76
N THR A 117 6.72 8.81 7.25
CA THR A 117 6.10 9.90 6.50
C THR A 117 6.96 10.35 5.33
N GLY A 118 6.33 10.87 4.28
CA GLY A 118 7.06 11.43 3.15
C GLY A 118 6.22 11.49 1.87
N ASN A 119 6.91 11.77 0.78
CA ASN A 119 6.33 11.80 -0.56
C ASN A 119 6.26 10.36 -1.13
N VAL A 120 5.07 9.93 -1.53
CA VAL A 120 4.82 8.58 -2.05
C VAL A 120 5.66 8.25 -3.29
N PHE A 121 5.90 9.21 -4.18
CA PHE A 121 6.67 8.97 -5.40
C PHE A 121 8.15 8.81 -5.11
N GLU A 122 8.69 9.58 -4.16
CA GLU A 122 10.07 9.45 -3.71
C GLU A 122 10.28 8.14 -2.97
N THR A 123 9.39 7.80 -2.03
CA THR A 123 9.46 6.53 -1.29
C THR A 123 9.40 5.31 -2.20
N LEU A 124 8.50 5.31 -3.20
CA LEU A 124 8.42 4.20 -4.17
C LEU A 124 9.67 4.08 -5.05
N ARG A 125 10.32 5.21 -5.38
CA ARG A 125 11.59 5.21 -6.13
C ARG A 125 12.77 4.73 -5.29
N SER A 126 12.71 4.90 -3.97
CA SER A 126 13.74 4.46 -3.03
C SER A 126 13.61 2.99 -2.61
N ILE A 127 12.71 2.21 -3.23
CA ILE A 127 12.65 0.77 -3.02
C ILE A 127 13.90 0.12 -3.64
N GLU A 128 14.74 -0.50 -2.81
CA GLU A 128 15.98 -1.15 -3.23
C GLU A 128 15.79 -2.64 -3.50
N MET A 129 14.99 -3.30 -2.66
CA MET A 129 14.78 -4.76 -2.72
C MET A 129 13.35 -5.11 -2.33
N ILE A 130 12.82 -6.15 -2.99
CA ILE A 130 11.49 -6.70 -2.76
C ILE A 130 11.64 -8.19 -2.44
N GLY A 131 11.11 -8.60 -1.29
CA GLY A 131 11.17 -9.97 -0.82
C GLY A 131 10.26 -10.93 -1.58
N ASN A 132 10.43 -12.22 -1.34
CA ASN A 132 9.65 -13.30 -1.96
C ASN A 132 8.49 -13.82 -1.09
N ASP A 133 8.24 -13.18 0.06
CA ASP A 133 7.37 -13.68 1.12
C ASP A 133 6.06 -12.88 1.27
N LEU A 134 5.35 -12.71 0.15
CA LEU A 134 4.09 -11.96 0.08
C LEU A 134 3.10 -12.38 1.17
N LYS A 135 2.66 -11.40 1.96
CA LYS A 135 1.54 -11.53 2.90
C LYS A 135 0.45 -10.53 2.58
N MET A 136 -0.79 -11.00 2.66
CA MET A 136 -1.99 -10.17 2.52
C MET A 136 -2.58 -9.90 3.90
N PHE A 137 -2.92 -8.66 4.16
CA PHE A 137 -3.51 -8.19 5.39
C PHE A 137 -4.89 -7.61 5.09
N GLY A 138 -5.91 -8.11 5.79
CA GLY A 138 -7.28 -7.67 5.62
C GLY A 138 -8.09 -7.91 6.88
N GLY A 139 -9.27 -7.31 6.95
CA GLY A 139 -10.23 -7.55 8.03
C GLY A 139 -10.05 -6.69 9.28
N ALA A 140 -8.99 -5.87 9.37
CA ALA A 140 -8.81 -4.88 10.44
C ALA A 140 -9.01 -3.46 9.89
N GLY A 141 -10.25 -2.95 9.95
CA GLY A 141 -10.61 -1.62 9.44
C GLY A 141 -11.08 -1.59 7.98
N GLY A 142 -11.27 -0.38 7.44
CA GLY A 142 -11.68 -0.19 6.05
C GLY A 142 -11.20 1.13 5.47
N CYS A 143 -11.29 1.27 4.16
CA CYS A 143 -10.91 2.50 3.47
C CYS A 143 -12.01 3.56 3.64
N GLY A 144 -11.62 4.79 3.93
CA GLY A 144 -12.48 5.97 3.92
C GLY A 144 -12.22 6.84 2.70
N LYS A 145 -13.26 7.27 1.99
CA LYS A 145 -13.16 8.27 0.92
C LYS A 145 -14.49 8.99 0.77
N GLU A 146 -14.48 10.33 0.68
CA GLU A 146 -15.67 11.16 0.43
C GLU A 146 -16.84 10.83 1.39
N GLY A 147 -16.54 10.69 2.69
CA GLY A 147 -17.54 10.36 3.72
C GLY A 147 -17.96 8.88 3.77
N GLN A 148 -17.53 8.05 2.82
CA GLN A 148 -17.84 6.62 2.80
C GLN A 148 -16.78 5.80 3.56
N PHE A 149 -17.12 5.36 4.78
CA PHE A 149 -16.28 4.53 5.63
C PHE A 149 -17.13 3.60 6.53
N PRO A 150 -16.68 2.37 6.86
CA PRO A 150 -15.49 1.69 6.34
C PRO A 150 -15.82 0.83 5.12
N LEU A 151 -15.20 1.08 3.96
CA LEU A 151 -15.29 0.15 2.83
C LEU A 151 -14.27 -0.99 3.01
N PRO A 152 -14.69 -2.28 3.00
CA PRO A 152 -13.75 -3.39 3.13
C PRO A 152 -12.74 -3.41 1.97
N VAL A 153 -11.46 -3.44 2.34
CA VAL A 153 -10.30 -3.54 1.45
C VAL A 153 -9.26 -4.48 2.06
N THR A 154 -8.28 -4.87 1.28
CA THR A 154 -7.12 -5.64 1.71
C THR A 154 -5.87 -5.00 1.11
N ASP A 155 -4.80 -4.96 1.87
CA ASP A 155 -3.48 -4.56 1.40
C ASP A 155 -2.49 -5.72 1.53
N GLY A 156 -1.34 -5.62 0.89
CA GLY A 156 -0.34 -6.67 0.97
C GLY A 156 0.98 -6.29 0.33
N ALA A 157 2.03 -6.89 0.85
CA ALA A 157 3.36 -6.80 0.27
C ALA A 157 4.19 -7.97 0.81
N PRO A 158 5.23 -8.41 0.09
CA PRO A 158 6.37 -9.05 0.74
C PRO A 158 7.09 -8.04 1.64
N HIS A 159 8.16 -8.44 2.31
CA HIS A 159 9.08 -7.45 2.87
C HIS A 159 9.66 -6.56 1.77
N ILE A 160 9.86 -5.28 2.08
CA ILE A 160 10.42 -4.31 1.15
C ILE A 160 11.48 -3.50 1.90
N ARG A 161 12.67 -3.39 1.29
CA ARG A 161 13.73 -2.50 1.75
C ARG A 161 13.59 -1.16 1.04
N ILE A 162 13.48 -0.08 1.83
CA ILE A 162 13.33 1.27 1.31
C ILE A 162 14.42 2.15 1.91
N ALA A 163 15.22 2.79 1.06
CA ALA A 163 16.22 3.75 1.49
C ALA A 163 15.61 5.13 1.75
N ASN A 164 16.31 5.95 2.54
CA ASN A 164 16.01 7.38 2.72
C ASN A 164 14.57 7.68 3.17
N VAL A 165 14.01 6.85 4.05
CA VAL A 165 12.67 7.07 4.63
C VAL A 165 12.77 7.97 5.85
N THR A 166 11.90 8.98 5.92
CA THR A 166 11.76 9.80 7.12
C THR A 166 10.97 9.04 8.17
N ILE A 167 11.61 8.79 9.31
CA ILE A 167 11.01 8.16 10.49
C ILE A 167 10.77 9.23 11.56
N GLY A 168 9.53 9.37 12.00
CA GLY A 168 9.14 10.10 13.20
C GLY A 168 8.92 9.12 14.37
N GLY A 169 9.22 9.56 15.58
CA GLY A 169 9.18 8.73 16.79
C GLY A 169 10.37 9.02 17.69
N LYS A 170 10.37 8.49 18.92
CA LYS A 170 11.49 8.51 19.85
C LYS A 170 11.59 7.19 20.59
#